data_AF-A0A7Y6PRG3-F1
#
_entry.id   AF-A0A7Y6PRG3-F1
#
_cell.length_a   1.000
_cell.length_b   1.000
_cell.length_c   1.000
_cell.angle_alpha   90.00
_cell.angle_beta   90.00
_cell.angle_gamma   90.00
#
_symmetry.space_group_name_H-M   'P 1'
#
loop_
_entity.id
_entity.type
_entity.pdbx_description
1 polymer ?
#
loop_
_entity_poly.entity_id
_entity_poly.type
_entity_poly.pdbx_seq_one_letter_code
_entity_poly.pdbx_strand_id
1 'polypeptide(L)'
;MQRVAITYGPRRGWVYVRALCGADEDSVDGTDTASAIALIDRVLVRVPGAVYGPGDAHALVAADRDRVLAAIYVREVGSKVTSSPVCASCKAAFDIDFDLSAIVGALVPEAAAPMRAGDGSYTTAAGTRFQLPTGEDELCAASSPSPRDELAARCHLGGPLDVEALAAAMEAAAPLVDIELDTSCAECGHPQSLHFDVQSFLLGWLVAERRQRMFEQHLLARSLRWSLTEILSLTRTQRRFHAELADRG
;
A
#
# COMPACT_ATOMS: atom_id res chain seq x y z
N MET A 1 17.57 -1.63 5.18
CA MET A 1 16.56 -2.60 4.72
C MET A 1 15.58 -2.81 5.85
N GLN A 2 14.29 -2.73 5.58
CA GLN A 2 13.22 -2.91 6.56
C GLN A 2 12.60 -4.29 6.37
N ARG A 3 12.22 -4.94 7.46
CA ARG A 3 11.59 -6.26 7.46
C ARG A 3 10.09 -6.09 7.71
N VAL A 4 9.25 -6.72 6.89
CA VAL A 4 7.78 -6.65 6.97
C VAL A 4 7.22 -8.07 7.09
N ALA A 5 6.28 -8.29 8.01
CA ALA A 5 5.68 -9.60 8.24
C ALA A 5 4.63 -9.91 7.16
N ILE A 6 4.62 -11.15 6.67
CA ILE A 6 3.58 -11.68 5.80
C ILE A 6 2.78 -12.72 6.58
N THR A 7 1.48 -12.50 6.72
CA THR A 7 0.66 -13.14 7.76
C THR A 7 -0.54 -13.90 7.19
N TYR A 8 -1.16 -13.37 6.14
CA TYR A 8 -2.49 -13.80 5.71
C TYR A 8 -2.42 -14.76 4.53
N GLY A 9 -1.50 -14.50 3.60
CA GLY A 9 -1.29 -15.35 2.44
C GLY A 9 -0.86 -16.79 2.76
N PRO A 10 -0.79 -17.66 1.74
CA PRO A 10 -0.43 -19.07 1.92
C PRO A 10 0.99 -19.25 2.47
N ARG A 11 1.93 -18.39 2.05
CA ARG A 11 3.29 -18.33 2.57
C ARG A 11 3.39 -17.31 3.70
N ARG A 12 3.69 -17.77 4.92
CA ARG A 12 3.95 -16.91 6.09
C ARG A 12 5.44 -16.72 6.32
N GLY A 13 5.83 -15.52 6.73
CA GLY A 13 7.22 -15.23 7.08
C GLY A 13 7.51 -13.75 6.98
N TRP A 14 8.65 -13.41 6.37
CA TRP A 14 9.09 -12.04 6.24
C TRP A 14 9.45 -11.71 4.79
N VAL A 15 9.16 -10.47 4.41
CA VAL A 15 9.77 -9.84 3.23
C VAL A 15 10.69 -8.71 3.68
N TYR A 16 11.58 -8.33 2.78
CA TYR A 16 12.59 -7.31 3.04
C TYR A 16 12.52 -6.24 1.96
N VAL A 17 12.44 -5.00 2.40
CA VAL A 17 12.21 -3.83 1.56
C VAL A 17 13.40 -2.87 1.69
N ARG A 18 13.98 -2.46 0.57
CA ARG A 18 15.01 -1.40 0.53
C ARG A 18 14.36 0.00 0.45
N ALA A 19 15.15 1.04 0.65
CA ALA A 19 14.66 2.41 0.42
C ALA A 19 14.34 2.63 -1.06
N LEU A 20 13.41 3.55 -1.32
CA LEU A 20 13.14 4.04 -2.66
C LEU A 20 14.34 4.82 -3.21
N CYS A 21 14.68 4.56 -4.47
CA CYS A 21 15.50 5.47 -5.26
C CYS A 21 14.65 6.24 -6.26
N GLY A 22 15.24 7.28 -6.88
CA GLY A 22 14.54 8.10 -7.87
C GLY A 22 13.94 7.28 -9.03
N ALA A 23 14.59 6.20 -9.45
CA ALA A 23 14.07 5.32 -10.49
C ALA A 23 12.79 4.58 -10.06
N ASP A 24 12.62 4.27 -8.77
CA ASP A 24 11.40 3.64 -8.25
C ASP A 24 10.28 4.67 -8.17
N GLU A 25 10.55 5.85 -7.63
CA GLU A 25 9.60 6.95 -7.54
C GLU A 25 9.10 7.42 -8.91
N ASP A 26 9.96 7.40 -9.94
CA ASP A 26 9.60 7.76 -11.32
C ASP A 26 8.85 6.66 -12.06
N SER A 27 8.91 5.41 -11.58
CA SER A 27 8.14 4.31 -12.19
C SER A 27 6.66 4.33 -11.83
N VAL A 28 6.24 5.10 -10.83
CA VAL A 28 4.84 5.22 -10.41
C VAL A 28 4.12 6.28 -11.23
N ASP A 29 3.12 5.86 -11.99
CA ASP A 29 2.28 6.70 -12.85
C ASP A 29 0.77 6.61 -12.57
N GLY A 30 0.34 5.63 -11.77
CA GLY A 30 -1.04 5.46 -11.32
C GLY A 30 -1.16 5.09 -9.84
N THR A 31 -2.40 4.91 -9.40
CA THR A 31 -2.75 4.50 -8.03
C THR A 31 -3.40 3.11 -7.96
N ASP A 32 -3.40 2.39 -9.09
CA ASP A 32 -4.00 1.07 -9.21
C ASP A 32 -3.11 -0.06 -8.64
N THR A 33 -3.70 -1.25 -8.54
CA THR A 33 -3.01 -2.46 -8.05
C THR A 33 -1.79 -2.82 -8.90
N ALA A 34 -1.81 -2.58 -10.22
CA ALA A 34 -0.67 -2.90 -11.08
C ALA A 34 0.53 -2.01 -10.72
N SER A 35 0.29 -0.72 -10.48
CA SER A 35 1.27 0.25 -10.01
C SER A 35 1.82 -0.13 -8.63
N ALA A 36 0.97 -0.59 -7.72
CA ALA A 36 1.37 -1.06 -6.40
C ALA A 36 2.29 -2.29 -6.49
N ILE A 37 1.89 -3.31 -7.26
CA ILE A 37 2.68 -4.52 -7.48
C ILE A 37 4.04 -4.18 -8.09
N ALA A 38 4.06 -3.35 -9.14
CA ALA A 38 5.29 -2.93 -9.81
C ALA A 38 6.23 -2.20 -8.86
N LEU A 39 5.73 -1.27 -8.04
CA LEU A 39 6.54 -0.57 -7.04
C LEU A 39 7.14 -1.56 -6.03
N ILE A 40 6.33 -2.46 -5.47
CA ILE A 40 6.78 -3.45 -4.48
C ILE A 40 7.86 -4.35 -5.08
N ASP A 41 7.67 -4.86 -6.30
CA ASP A 41 8.64 -5.73 -6.95
C ASP A 41 10.02 -5.09 -7.10
N ARG A 42 10.06 -3.77 -7.35
CA ARG A 42 11.33 -3.04 -7.46
C ARG A 42 12.07 -2.92 -6.14
N VAL A 43 11.34 -2.87 -5.03
CA VAL A 43 11.90 -2.57 -3.69
C VAL A 43 12.07 -3.80 -2.80
N LEU A 44 11.47 -4.92 -3.17
CA LEU A 44 11.74 -6.20 -2.53
C LEU A 44 13.22 -6.58 -2.69
N VAL A 45 13.78 -7.27 -1.71
CA VAL A 45 15.18 -7.70 -1.70
C VAL A 45 15.24 -9.21 -1.50
N ARG A 46 15.97 -9.89 -2.38
CA ARG A 46 16.23 -11.33 -2.27
C ARG A 46 17.32 -11.58 -1.24
N VAL A 47 16.91 -12.06 -0.06
CA VAL A 47 17.81 -12.47 1.03
C VAL A 47 17.38 -13.82 1.61
N PRO A 48 18.29 -14.59 2.25
CA PRO A 48 17.94 -15.83 2.92
C PRO A 48 16.80 -15.62 3.94
N GLY A 49 15.77 -16.46 3.86
CA GLY A 49 14.59 -16.40 4.73
C GLY A 49 13.49 -15.42 4.28
N ALA A 50 13.66 -14.72 3.16
CA ALA A 50 12.57 -13.96 2.53
C ALA A 50 11.55 -14.92 1.89
N VAL A 51 10.26 -14.73 2.18
CA VAL A 51 9.19 -15.57 1.59
C VAL A 51 8.77 -15.13 0.20
N TYR A 52 8.99 -13.86 -0.13
CA TYR A 52 8.78 -13.26 -1.45
C TYR A 52 9.97 -12.36 -1.78
N GLY A 53 10.38 -12.30 -3.05
CA GLY A 53 11.42 -11.41 -3.55
C GLY A 53 10.97 -10.65 -4.80
N PRO A 54 11.90 -9.97 -5.50
CA PRO A 54 11.59 -9.29 -6.75
C PRO A 54 10.93 -10.25 -7.76
N GLY A 55 9.79 -9.82 -8.31
CA GLY A 55 8.96 -10.57 -9.26
C GLY A 55 7.82 -11.34 -8.60
N ASP A 56 7.78 -11.43 -7.27
CA ASP A 56 6.78 -12.21 -6.54
C ASP A 56 5.64 -11.34 -5.95
N ALA A 57 5.65 -10.01 -6.12
CA ALA A 57 4.71 -9.10 -5.45
C ALA A 57 3.24 -9.35 -5.82
N HIS A 58 2.97 -9.81 -7.04
CA HIS A 58 1.62 -10.19 -7.50
C HIS A 58 0.98 -11.29 -6.65
N ALA A 59 1.79 -12.14 -6.01
CA ALA A 59 1.33 -13.26 -5.18
C ALA A 59 1.13 -12.87 -3.70
N LEU A 60 1.31 -11.59 -3.34
CA LEU A 60 0.89 -11.06 -2.05
C LEU A 60 -0.63 -10.94 -2.03
N VAL A 61 -1.24 -11.32 -0.92
CA VAL A 61 -2.66 -11.03 -0.67
C VAL A 61 -2.83 -9.56 -0.31
N ALA A 62 -4.00 -8.99 -0.62
CA ALA A 62 -4.29 -7.56 -0.44
C ALA A 62 -3.84 -7.00 0.92
N ALA A 63 -4.24 -7.64 2.03
CA ALA A 63 -3.88 -7.22 3.37
C ALA A 63 -2.36 -7.24 3.69
N ASP A 64 -1.61 -8.16 3.08
CA ASP A 64 -0.16 -8.23 3.23
C ASP A 64 0.53 -7.19 2.32
N ARG A 65 -0.02 -6.94 1.12
CA ARG A 65 0.41 -5.87 0.21
C ARG A 65 0.29 -4.50 0.88
N ASP A 66 -0.84 -4.21 1.51
CA ASP A 66 -1.08 -2.96 2.22
C ASP A 66 -0.07 -2.72 3.35
N ARG A 67 0.28 -3.77 4.09
CA ARG A 67 1.31 -3.70 5.14
C ARG A 67 2.69 -3.40 4.56
N VAL A 68 3.01 -3.92 3.38
CA VAL A 68 4.24 -3.58 2.66
C VAL A 68 4.23 -2.12 2.18
N LEU A 69 3.12 -1.64 1.62
CA LEU A 69 2.96 -0.25 1.19
C LEU A 69 3.05 0.72 2.38
N ALA A 70 2.36 0.43 3.50
CA ALA A 70 2.48 1.18 4.73
C ALA A 70 3.93 1.23 5.22
N ALA A 71 4.64 0.09 5.21
CA ALA A 71 6.04 0.03 5.59
C ALA A 71 6.95 0.88 4.69
N ILE A 72 6.69 0.93 3.37
CA ILE A 72 7.38 1.82 2.44
C ILE A 72 7.13 3.28 2.82
N TYR A 73 5.87 3.68 3.03
CA TYR A 73 5.54 5.06 3.42
C TYR A 73 6.25 5.46 4.73
N VAL A 74 6.14 4.64 5.77
CA VAL A 74 6.75 4.88 7.09
C VAL A 74 8.27 5.05 6.99
N ARG A 75 8.91 4.33 6.07
CA ARG A 75 10.35 4.42 5.83
C ARG A 75 10.77 5.74 5.19
N GLU A 76 10.03 6.18 4.19
CA GLU A 76 10.41 7.31 3.33
C GLU A 76 9.97 8.66 3.90
N VAL A 77 8.91 8.67 4.72
CA VAL A 77 8.30 9.88 5.28
C VAL A 77 8.29 9.87 6.81
N GLY A 78 7.85 8.75 7.39
CA GLY A 78 7.57 8.62 8.82
C GLY A 78 6.17 8.06 9.06
N SER A 79 5.84 7.74 10.31
CA SER A 79 4.53 7.16 10.65
C SER A 79 3.37 8.15 10.61
N LYS A 80 3.67 9.45 10.75
CA LYS A 80 2.65 10.50 10.76
C LYS A 80 2.19 10.80 9.33
N VAL A 81 0.90 10.58 9.08
CA VAL A 81 0.22 11.02 7.86
C VAL A 81 -0.45 12.36 8.14
N THR A 82 -0.20 13.33 7.27
CA THR A 82 -0.90 14.63 7.25
C THR A 82 -1.65 14.75 5.94
N SER A 83 -2.93 15.08 6.01
CA SER A 83 -3.80 15.31 4.85
C SER A 83 -4.64 16.56 5.05
N SER A 84 -4.93 17.28 3.95
CA SER A 84 -5.69 18.54 3.97
C SER A 84 -7.00 18.41 3.16
N PRO A 85 -7.99 17.63 3.63
CA PRO A 85 -9.28 17.49 2.97
C PRO A 85 -10.08 18.80 2.93
N VAL A 86 -11.08 18.86 2.04
CA VAL A 86 -12.03 19.98 1.93
C VAL A 86 -13.32 19.62 2.65
N CYS A 87 -13.75 20.47 3.59
CA CYS A 87 -14.97 20.23 4.36
C CYS A 87 -16.22 20.17 3.47
N ALA A 88 -17.03 19.13 3.65
CA ALA A 88 -18.28 18.96 2.90
C ALA A 88 -19.29 20.10 3.13
N SER A 89 -19.28 20.73 4.31
CA SER A 89 -20.20 21.81 4.71
C SER A 89 -19.69 23.20 4.31
N CYS A 90 -18.59 23.67 4.91
CA CYS A 90 -18.11 25.04 4.72
C CYS A 90 -17.15 25.23 3.54
N LYS A 91 -16.70 24.13 2.90
CA LYS A 91 -15.73 24.13 1.79
C LYS A 91 -14.33 24.66 2.12
N ALA A 92 -14.04 24.95 3.38
CA ALA A 92 -12.67 25.25 3.80
C ALA A 92 -11.82 23.97 3.81
N ALA A 93 -10.54 24.11 3.44
CA ALA A 93 -9.55 23.07 3.67
C ALA A 93 -9.18 23.06 5.15
N PHE A 94 -8.98 21.87 5.71
CA PHE A 94 -8.55 21.70 7.09
C PHE A 94 -7.58 20.52 7.17
N ASP A 95 -6.66 20.57 8.12
CA ASP A 95 -5.64 19.53 8.27
C ASP A 95 -6.10 18.44 9.23
N ILE A 96 -5.81 17.20 8.86
CA ILE A 96 -5.93 16.03 9.72
C ILE A 96 -4.60 15.30 9.81
N ASP A 97 -4.34 14.75 10.99
CA ASP A 97 -3.13 14.01 11.30
C ASP A 97 -3.48 12.69 11.98
N PHE A 98 -2.82 11.60 11.59
CA PHE A 98 -2.91 10.32 12.28
C PHE A 98 -1.60 9.51 12.15
N ASP A 99 -1.44 8.49 12.99
CA ASP A 99 -0.28 7.60 12.94
C ASP A 99 -0.63 6.30 12.19
N LEU A 100 0.00 6.12 11.01
CA LEU A 100 -0.21 4.96 10.14
C LEU A 100 0.29 3.66 10.79
N SER A 101 1.37 3.72 11.57
CA SER A 101 1.87 2.51 12.26
C SER A 101 0.93 2.06 13.37
N ALA A 102 0.29 3.00 14.06
CA ALA A 102 -0.75 2.71 15.04
C ALA A 102 -1.99 2.07 14.38
N ILE A 103 -2.44 2.60 13.24
CA ILE A 103 -3.55 2.00 12.46
C ILE A 103 -3.20 0.57 12.04
N VAL A 104 -2.05 0.38 11.38
CA VAL A 104 -1.61 -0.95 10.91
C VAL A 104 -1.46 -1.93 12.08
N GLY A 105 -0.99 -1.47 13.24
CA GLY A 105 -0.87 -2.27 14.45
C GLY A 105 -2.21 -2.65 15.10
N ALA A 106 -3.26 -1.84 14.89
CA ALA A 106 -4.61 -2.10 15.39
C ALA A 106 -5.44 -3.02 14.48
N LEU A 107 -5.06 -3.13 13.19
CA LEU A 107 -5.72 -4.00 12.22
C LEU A 107 -5.38 -5.48 12.50
N VAL A 108 -6.27 -6.13 13.23
CA VAL A 108 -6.22 -7.55 13.57
C VAL A 108 -7.49 -8.26 13.08
N PRO A 109 -7.41 -9.56 12.73
CA PRO A 109 -8.61 -10.33 12.40
C PRO A 109 -9.67 -10.23 13.48
N GLU A 110 -10.93 -10.24 13.06
CA GLU A 110 -12.05 -10.24 14.00
C GLU A 110 -12.08 -11.50 14.87
N ALA A 111 -12.67 -11.41 16.07
CA ALA A 111 -12.78 -12.55 16.96
C ALA A 111 -13.57 -13.73 16.35
N ALA A 112 -14.54 -13.43 15.48
CA ALA A 112 -15.35 -14.40 14.74
C ALA A 112 -14.80 -14.70 13.34
N ALA A 113 -13.54 -14.35 13.06
CA ALA A 113 -12.92 -14.55 11.75
C ALA A 113 -12.91 -16.03 11.32
N PRO A 114 -13.03 -16.31 10.01
CA PRO A 114 -12.87 -17.64 9.45
C PRO A 114 -11.58 -18.33 9.89
N MET A 115 -11.67 -19.63 10.14
CA MET A 115 -10.53 -20.42 10.58
C MET A 115 -9.56 -20.63 9.41
N ARG A 116 -8.29 -20.25 9.60
CA ARG A 116 -7.24 -20.51 8.62
C ARG A 116 -6.73 -21.96 8.74
N ALA A 117 -6.70 -22.66 7.62
CA ALA A 117 -6.12 -23.99 7.48
C ALA A 117 -4.59 -23.94 7.29
N GLY A 118 -3.94 -25.11 7.41
CA GLY A 118 -2.49 -25.24 7.27
C GLY A 118 -1.96 -24.94 5.87
N ASP A 119 -2.80 -25.09 4.85
CA ASP A 119 -2.48 -24.79 3.44
C ASP A 119 -2.68 -23.30 3.07
N GLY A 120 -3.12 -22.48 4.01
CA GLY A 120 -3.39 -21.06 3.79
C GLY A 120 -4.80 -20.71 3.34
N SER A 121 -5.67 -21.70 3.12
CA SER A 121 -7.09 -21.47 2.91
C SER A 121 -7.80 -21.09 4.22
N TYR A 122 -9.01 -20.56 4.09
CA TYR A 122 -9.88 -20.15 5.18
C TYR A 122 -11.21 -20.90 5.07
N THR A 123 -11.86 -21.18 6.20
CA THR A 123 -13.18 -21.81 6.24
C THR A 123 -14.10 -21.05 7.19
N THR A 124 -15.26 -20.62 6.68
CA THR A 124 -16.30 -19.96 7.47
C THR A 124 -17.04 -20.95 8.36
N ALA A 125 -17.76 -20.46 9.38
CA ALA A 125 -18.63 -21.32 10.20
C ALA A 125 -19.74 -22.02 9.38
N ALA A 126 -20.13 -21.46 8.24
CA ALA A 126 -21.09 -22.05 7.31
C ALA A 126 -20.48 -23.12 6.38
N GLY A 127 -19.16 -23.39 6.47
CA GLY A 127 -18.47 -24.39 5.67
C GLY A 127 -17.99 -23.91 4.29
N THR A 128 -18.07 -22.61 3.99
CA THR A 128 -17.49 -22.04 2.78
C THR A 128 -15.97 -21.99 2.92
N ARG A 129 -15.26 -22.67 2.01
CA ARG A 129 -13.80 -22.66 1.96
C ARG A 129 -13.32 -21.69 0.88
N PHE A 130 -12.34 -20.86 1.19
CA PHE A 130 -11.84 -19.82 0.30
C PHE A 130 -10.35 -19.53 0.52
N GLN A 131 -9.75 -18.78 -0.40
CA GLN A 131 -8.45 -18.13 -0.24
C GLN A 131 -8.62 -16.61 -0.28
N LEU A 132 -7.68 -15.88 0.30
CA LEU A 132 -7.69 -14.42 0.21
C LEU A 132 -7.19 -13.98 -1.18
N PRO A 133 -7.75 -12.90 -1.75
CA PRO A 133 -7.38 -12.43 -3.08
C PRO A 133 -5.92 -11.97 -3.10
N THR A 134 -5.18 -12.48 -4.09
CA THR A 134 -3.84 -11.98 -4.43
C THR A 134 -3.92 -10.78 -5.36
N GLY A 135 -2.80 -10.06 -5.50
CA GLY A 135 -2.68 -9.03 -6.54
C GLY A 135 -2.98 -9.55 -7.95
N GLU A 136 -2.59 -10.79 -8.26
CA GLU A 136 -2.93 -11.45 -9.52
C GLU A 136 -4.46 -11.62 -9.68
N ASP A 137 -5.15 -12.03 -8.62
CA ASP A 137 -6.61 -12.19 -8.65
C ASP A 137 -7.33 -10.85 -8.86
N GLU A 138 -6.88 -9.80 -8.18
CA GLU A 138 -7.41 -8.44 -8.36
C GLU A 138 -7.20 -7.93 -9.78
N LEU A 139 -6.03 -8.14 -10.38
CA LEU A 139 -5.74 -7.73 -11.76
C LEU A 139 -6.63 -8.48 -12.77
N CYS A 140 -6.81 -9.79 -12.59
CA CYS A 140 -7.73 -10.56 -13.41
C CYS A 140 -9.17 -10.07 -13.25
N ALA A 141 -9.63 -9.86 -12.01
CA ALA A 141 -10.97 -9.39 -11.71
C ALA A 141 -11.24 -7.98 -12.27
N ALA A 142 -10.27 -7.07 -12.19
CA ALA A 142 -10.38 -5.71 -12.71
C ALA A 142 -10.63 -5.65 -14.23
N SER A 143 -10.25 -6.70 -14.96
CA SER A 143 -10.48 -6.82 -16.41
C SER A 143 -11.84 -7.44 -16.75
N SER A 144 -12.58 -7.92 -15.76
CA SER A 144 -13.89 -8.56 -15.94
C SER A 144 -15.03 -7.53 -15.97
N PRO A 145 -16.12 -7.76 -16.72
CA PRO A 145 -17.34 -6.95 -16.63
C PRO A 145 -17.98 -6.96 -15.24
N SER A 146 -17.73 -8.01 -14.45
CA SER A 146 -18.23 -8.16 -13.08
C SER A 146 -17.07 -8.47 -12.12
N PRO A 147 -16.23 -7.47 -11.76
CA PRO A 147 -15.01 -7.70 -10.98
C PRO A 147 -15.27 -8.41 -9.64
N ARG A 148 -16.35 -8.03 -8.95
CA ARG A 148 -16.71 -8.61 -7.65
C ARG A 148 -17.01 -10.11 -7.74
N ASP A 149 -17.81 -10.50 -8.73
CA ASP A 149 -18.20 -11.89 -8.94
C ASP A 149 -17.01 -12.74 -9.43
N GLU A 150 -16.17 -12.17 -10.31
CA GLU A 150 -14.94 -12.81 -10.77
C GLU A 150 -13.97 -13.06 -9.60
N LEU A 151 -13.75 -12.05 -8.76
CA LEU A 151 -12.88 -12.18 -7.60
C LEU A 151 -13.40 -13.23 -6.61
N ALA A 152 -14.71 -13.22 -6.34
CA ALA A 152 -15.36 -14.23 -5.50
C ALA A 152 -15.21 -15.64 -6.07
N ALA A 153 -15.41 -15.82 -7.37
CA ALA A 153 -15.25 -17.11 -8.04
C ALA A 153 -13.81 -17.63 -7.96
N ARG A 154 -12.80 -16.78 -8.17
CA ARG A 154 -11.38 -17.14 -8.07
C ARG A 154 -10.94 -17.50 -6.66
N CYS A 155 -11.53 -16.85 -5.67
CA CYS A 155 -11.19 -17.07 -4.27
C CYS A 155 -11.96 -18.24 -3.64
N HIS A 156 -13.08 -18.64 -4.22
CA HIS A 156 -13.90 -19.74 -3.71
C HIS A 156 -13.26 -21.11 -4.00
N LEU A 157 -13.05 -21.91 -2.95
CA LEU A 157 -12.44 -23.25 -3.05
C LEU A 157 -13.44 -24.38 -2.80
N GLY A 158 -14.67 -24.08 -2.38
CA GLY A 158 -15.75 -25.05 -2.18
C GLY A 158 -16.76 -24.67 -1.08
N GLY A 159 -17.88 -25.39 -1.03
CA GLY A 159 -18.98 -25.12 -0.10
C GLY A 159 -20.03 -24.16 -0.67
N PRO A 160 -20.97 -23.66 0.15
CA PRO A 160 -21.95 -22.68 -0.29
C PRO A 160 -21.28 -21.37 -0.70
N LEU A 161 -21.67 -20.82 -1.85
CA LEU A 161 -21.19 -19.53 -2.33
C LEU A 161 -22.28 -18.46 -2.20
N ASP A 162 -22.02 -17.52 -1.31
CA ASP A 162 -22.68 -16.22 -1.25
C ASP A 162 -21.57 -15.16 -1.33
N VAL A 163 -21.60 -14.35 -2.38
CA VAL A 163 -20.55 -13.36 -2.70
C VAL A 163 -20.43 -12.32 -1.59
N GLU A 164 -21.55 -11.89 -1.01
CA GLU A 164 -21.54 -10.87 0.05
C GLU A 164 -20.97 -11.43 1.35
N ALA A 165 -21.44 -12.62 1.75
CA ALA A 165 -20.91 -13.30 2.93
C ALA A 165 -19.43 -13.67 2.78
N LEU A 166 -18.99 -14.03 1.57
CA LEU A 166 -17.58 -14.32 1.29
C LEU A 166 -16.72 -13.05 1.42
N ALA A 167 -17.16 -11.92 0.88
CA ALA A 167 -16.44 -10.65 1.01
C ALA A 167 -16.31 -10.22 2.48
N ALA A 168 -17.39 -10.30 3.26
CA ALA A 168 -17.37 -10.03 4.70
C ALA A 168 -16.44 -11.01 5.45
N ALA A 169 -16.42 -12.28 5.07
CA ALA A 169 -15.52 -13.28 5.64
C ALA A 169 -14.04 -12.99 5.33
N MET A 170 -13.72 -12.48 4.14
CA MET A 170 -12.37 -12.05 3.79
C MET A 170 -11.91 -10.86 4.63
N GLU A 171 -12.76 -9.83 4.74
CA GLU A 171 -12.48 -8.63 5.55
C GLU A 171 -12.21 -9.00 7.01
N ALA A 172 -13.09 -9.82 7.61
CA ALA A 172 -12.92 -10.30 8.97
C ALA A 172 -11.63 -11.13 9.16
N ALA A 173 -11.21 -11.89 8.14
CA ALA A 173 -10.02 -12.74 8.19
C ALA A 173 -8.70 -11.97 8.03
N ALA A 174 -8.71 -10.92 7.20
CA ALA A 174 -7.53 -10.16 6.85
C ALA A 174 -7.89 -8.71 6.52
N PRO A 175 -8.02 -7.85 7.55
CA PRO A 175 -8.38 -6.45 7.36
C PRO A 175 -7.35 -5.71 6.52
N LEU A 176 -7.85 -4.92 5.57
CA LEU A 176 -7.07 -4.03 4.72
C LEU A 176 -6.66 -2.77 5.49
N VAL A 177 -5.67 -2.05 4.98
CA VAL A 177 -5.37 -0.69 5.46
C VAL A 177 -6.23 0.29 4.67
N ASP A 178 -7.54 0.07 4.79
CA ASP A 178 -8.64 0.81 4.21
C ASP A 178 -9.62 1.13 5.37
N ILE A 179 -9.68 2.39 5.78
CA ILE A 179 -10.44 2.81 6.96
C ILE A 179 -11.23 4.10 6.72
N GLU A 180 -12.34 4.22 7.43
CA GLU A 180 -13.06 5.49 7.61
C GLU A 180 -12.54 6.20 8.86
N LEU A 181 -12.14 7.46 8.69
CA LEU A 181 -11.67 8.34 9.74
C LEU A 181 -12.75 9.37 10.08
N ASP A 182 -13.35 9.21 11.26
CA ASP A 182 -14.29 10.19 11.82
C ASP A 182 -13.53 11.38 12.41
N THR A 183 -13.83 12.58 11.93
CA THR A 183 -13.24 13.83 12.41
C THR A 183 -14.26 14.96 12.40
N SER A 184 -13.86 16.16 12.81
CA SER A 184 -14.68 17.37 12.74
C SER A 184 -13.90 18.48 12.06
N CYS A 185 -14.58 19.24 11.19
CA CYS A 185 -13.97 20.38 10.52
C CYS A 185 -13.51 21.43 11.55
N ALA A 186 -12.24 21.83 11.51
CA ALA A 186 -11.68 22.83 12.42
C ALA A 186 -12.34 24.22 12.25
N GLU A 187 -12.90 24.51 11.07
CA GLU A 187 -13.48 25.82 10.74
C GLU A 187 -14.95 25.96 11.16
N CYS A 188 -15.75 24.90 11.02
CA CYS A 188 -17.20 24.97 11.27
C CYS A 188 -17.74 23.92 12.25
N GLY A 189 -16.91 22.99 12.72
CA GLY A 189 -17.29 21.91 13.65
C GLY A 189 -18.16 20.81 13.03
N HIS A 190 -18.44 20.84 11.72
CA HIS A 190 -19.26 19.80 11.09
C HIS A 190 -18.53 18.44 11.11
N PRO A 191 -19.19 17.35 11.53
CA PRO A 191 -18.62 16.00 11.46
C PRO A 191 -18.22 15.65 10.02
N GLN A 192 -17.11 14.96 9.83
CA GLN A 192 -16.60 14.48 8.55
C GLN A 192 -16.24 13.01 8.69
N SER A 193 -16.55 12.20 7.66
CA SER A 193 -15.99 10.86 7.47
C SER A 193 -15.03 10.93 6.30
N LEU A 194 -13.80 10.50 6.50
CA LEU A 194 -12.74 10.53 5.49
C LEU A 194 -12.25 9.11 5.23
N HIS A 195 -12.36 8.69 3.98
CA HIS A 195 -11.85 7.42 3.53
C HIS A 195 -10.32 7.48 3.35
N PHE A 196 -9.62 6.50 3.93
CA PHE A 196 -8.17 6.34 3.78
C PHE A 196 -7.83 4.92 3.33
N ASP A 197 -7.35 4.82 2.09
CA ASP A 197 -6.72 3.62 1.53
C ASP A 197 -5.21 3.84 1.39
N VAL A 198 -4.40 2.98 2.01
CA VAL A 198 -2.94 3.11 2.00
C VAL A 198 -2.34 3.05 0.59
N GLN A 199 -2.95 2.27 -0.31
CA GLN A 199 -2.41 2.08 -1.67
C GLN A 199 -2.55 3.38 -2.46
N SER A 200 -3.77 3.89 -2.57
CA SER A 200 -4.07 5.13 -3.28
C SER A 200 -3.35 6.31 -2.65
N PHE A 201 -3.23 6.32 -1.32
CA PHE A 201 -2.52 7.37 -0.61
C PHE A 201 -1.02 7.38 -0.93
N LEU A 202 -0.29 6.26 -0.76
CA LEU A 202 1.15 6.22 -1.02
C LEU A 202 1.46 6.52 -2.50
N LEU A 203 0.75 5.88 -3.41
CA LEU A 203 0.98 6.05 -4.84
C LEU A 203 0.62 7.47 -5.29
N GLY A 204 -0.51 8.01 -4.81
CA GLY A 204 -0.93 9.38 -5.08
C GLY A 204 0.08 10.40 -4.54
N TRP A 205 0.66 10.15 -3.37
CA TRP A 205 1.73 10.96 -2.79
C TRP A 205 3.00 10.95 -3.67
N LEU A 206 3.44 9.78 -4.15
CA LEU A 206 4.60 9.66 -5.06
C LEU A 206 4.39 10.41 -6.37
N VAL A 207 3.17 10.37 -6.91
CA VAL A 207 2.77 11.12 -8.11
C VAL A 207 2.76 12.62 -7.84
N ALA A 208 2.17 13.07 -6.72
CA ALA A 208 2.09 14.48 -6.36
C ALA A 208 3.48 15.13 -6.19
N GLU A 209 4.47 14.36 -5.70
CA GLU A 209 5.84 14.84 -5.51
C GLU A 209 6.70 14.84 -6.77
N ARG A 210 6.19 14.33 -7.90
CA ARG A 210 6.94 14.23 -9.16
C ARG A 210 7.55 15.56 -9.59
N ARG A 211 6.81 16.67 -9.45
CA ARG A 211 7.30 18.00 -9.82
C ARG A 211 8.50 18.42 -8.98
N GLN A 212 8.41 18.27 -7.66
CA GLN A 212 9.51 18.61 -6.74
C GLN A 212 10.75 17.76 -7.04
N ARG A 213 10.53 16.46 -7.26
CA ARG A 213 11.60 15.53 -7.62
C ARG A 213 12.29 15.88 -8.94
N MET A 214 11.54 16.30 -9.96
CA MET A 214 12.11 16.78 -11.23
C MET A 214 12.98 18.03 -11.04
N PHE A 215 12.60 18.95 -10.15
CA PHE A 215 13.43 20.10 -9.80
C PHE A 215 14.74 19.68 -9.14
N GLU A 216 14.68 18.77 -8.16
CA GLU A 216 15.87 18.21 -7.50
C GLU A 216 16.79 17.54 -8.54
N GLN A 217 16.25 16.71 -9.42
CA GLN A 217 17.01 16.05 -10.49
C GLN A 217 17.69 17.06 -11.43
N HIS A 218 16.96 18.08 -11.88
CA HIS A 218 17.51 19.13 -12.76
C HIS A 218 18.63 19.91 -12.07
N LEU A 219 18.43 20.30 -10.80
CA LEU A 219 19.43 21.03 -10.03
C LEU A 219 20.72 20.23 -9.88
N LEU A 220 20.62 18.94 -9.55
CA LEU A 220 21.78 18.04 -9.42
C LEU A 220 22.52 17.85 -10.73
N ALA A 221 21.79 17.60 -11.83
CA ALA A 221 22.40 17.45 -13.15
C ALA A 221 23.16 18.72 -13.57
N ARG A 222 22.63 19.91 -13.25
CA ARG A 222 23.26 21.19 -13.62
C ARG A 222 24.48 21.51 -12.76
N SER A 223 24.39 21.31 -11.45
CA SER A 223 25.42 21.69 -10.47
C SER A 223 26.57 20.68 -10.37
N LEU A 224 26.24 19.40 -10.22
CA LEU A 224 27.22 18.32 -9.97
C LEU A 224 27.60 17.58 -11.25
N ARG A 225 26.90 17.83 -12.36
CA ARG A 225 27.14 17.22 -13.67
C ARG A 225 27.01 15.70 -13.69
N TRP A 226 26.30 15.15 -12.71
CA TRP A 226 25.93 13.75 -12.68
C TRP A 226 24.94 13.41 -13.80
N SER A 227 25.05 12.20 -14.33
CA SER A 227 24.09 11.66 -15.29
C SER A 227 22.72 11.44 -14.63
N LEU A 228 21.67 11.38 -15.46
CA LEU A 228 20.33 11.05 -14.98
C LEU A 228 20.31 9.69 -14.27
N THR A 229 21.05 8.70 -14.79
CA THR A 229 21.14 7.36 -14.18
C THR A 229 21.75 7.40 -12.78
N GLU A 230 22.83 8.16 -12.58
CA GLU A 230 23.43 8.34 -11.25
C GLU A 230 22.46 9.02 -10.29
N ILE A 231 21.79 10.09 -10.74
CA ILE A 231 20.82 10.83 -9.93
C ILE A 231 19.63 9.94 -9.53
N LEU A 232 19.10 9.15 -10.46
CA LEU A 232 17.97 8.24 -10.21
C LEU A 232 18.35 7.07 -9.32
N SER A 233 19.63 6.73 -9.19
CA SER A 233 20.11 5.69 -8.27
C SER A 233 20.13 6.15 -6.80
N LEU A 234 20.11 7.46 -6.56
CA LEU A 234 20.09 8.03 -5.21
C LEU A 234 18.77 7.75 -4.52
N THR A 235 18.85 7.47 -3.21
CA THR A 235 17.65 7.50 -2.37
C THR A 235 17.11 8.91 -2.25
N ARG A 236 15.84 9.03 -1.86
CA ARG A 236 15.20 10.32 -1.59
C ARG A 236 16.02 11.19 -0.64
N THR A 237 16.50 10.64 0.48
CA THR A 237 17.32 11.35 1.46
C THR A 237 18.63 11.85 0.86
N GLN A 238 19.32 11.00 0.09
CA GLN A 238 20.57 11.38 -0.57
C GLN A 238 20.35 12.47 -1.60
N ARG A 239 19.32 12.33 -2.44
CA ARG A 239 18.99 13.30 -3.49
C ARG A 239 18.67 14.68 -2.90
N ARG A 240 17.84 14.75 -1.86
CA ARG A 240 17.51 16.00 -1.17
C ARG A 240 18.73 16.66 -0.52
N PHE A 241 19.54 15.88 0.17
CA PHE A 241 20.79 16.38 0.76
C PHE A 241 21.72 17.00 -0.29
N HIS A 242 21.91 16.34 -1.43
CA HIS A 242 22.74 16.89 -2.51
C HIS A 242 22.09 18.11 -3.17
N ALA A 243 20.76 18.13 -3.32
CA ALA A 243 20.04 19.27 -3.90
C ALA A 243 20.16 20.52 -3.00
N GLU A 244 20.06 20.34 -1.68
CA GLU A 244 20.28 21.43 -0.72
C GLU A 244 21.71 21.98 -0.76
N LEU A 245 22.72 21.11 -0.90
CA LEU A 245 24.12 21.53 -1.08
C LEU A 245 24.32 22.31 -2.38
N ALA A 246 23.66 21.87 -3.47
CA ALA A 246 23.73 22.49 -4.78
C ALA A 246 23.01 23.84 -4.86
N ASP A 247 21.97 24.07 -4.05
CA ASP A 247 21.23 25.33 -4.00
C ASP A 247 21.97 26.44 -3.22
N ARG A 248 22.86 26.03 -2.30
CA ARG A 248 23.65 26.95 -1.46
C ARG A 248 24.99 27.39 -2.07
N GLY A 249 25.42 26.75 -3.16
CA GLY A 249 26.70 27.01 -3.83
C GLY A 249 26.52 27.81 -5.11
#